data_AF-A0A6H1U0S9-F1
#
_entry.id   AF-A0A6H1U0S9-F1
#
_cell.length_a   1.000
_cell.length_b   1.000
_cell.length_c   1.000
_cell.angle_alpha   90.00
_cell.angle_beta   90.00
_cell.angle_gamma   90.00
#
_symmetry.space_group_name_H-M   'P 1'
#
loop_
_entity.id
_entity.type
_entity.pdbx_description
1 polymer ?
#
loop_
_entity_poly.entity_id
_entity_poly.type
_entity_poly.pdbx_seq_one_letter_code
_entity_poly.pdbx_strand_id
1 'polypeptide(L)'
;MRRWFANPETAILRRSRDPIAQPPAPTVKPLSDASYESLFMRLLDRAAAGASPEELSALLERRADDRFFHSWLRRFGQKSIDSPLPQPELTVKLEQFGQSEGGKLGEIAAGIALQLRDRSSQPLSDRDYQILWEYLLEKVNLGWEQPQVRQFLQGLESRGTVGDWIAWLDRTGEQWLTASEGEGEVSEAIERLSELTEGELSDRLGQMADGVRQRATHPPTSPDLDAAMLRPTRDAIAHSPTPTSPPTGLPVFEGLELPDNPGVKAVSLEELWDLMQQDPDLVRQIADRLQVDSTNPQELIEILEAQQWGREGTDLYLNGDLDGALAAFDRVVKRRPNDALMWGLRGDILRDLERFDEAIAAYDRALELDPDDRQIRQQREDLERERESGMQE
;
A
#
# COMPACT_ATOMS: atom_id res chain seq x y z
N MET A 1 -2.13 -16.41 -58.25
CA MET A 1 -1.49 -15.67 -57.14
C MET A 1 -2.00 -16.26 -55.82
N ARG A 2 -1.09 -16.79 -54.98
CA ARG A 2 -1.07 -17.03 -53.49
C ARG A 2 -2.43 -17.24 -52.80
N ARG A 3 -2.86 -18.36 -52.18
CA ARG A 3 -2.36 -19.31 -51.13
C ARG A 3 -1.98 -18.74 -49.73
N TRP A 4 -2.87 -19.04 -48.76
CA TRP A 4 -2.72 -19.37 -47.29
C TRP A 4 -2.26 -18.25 -46.32
N PHE A 5 -2.70 -18.12 -45.05
CA PHE A 5 -3.21 -19.05 -44.03
C PHE A 5 -4.35 -18.46 -43.16
N ALA A 6 -5.21 -19.36 -42.66
CA ALA A 6 -6.10 -19.15 -41.53
C ALA A 6 -5.31 -19.10 -40.20
N ASN A 7 -5.72 -18.24 -39.27
CA ASN A 7 -5.17 -18.17 -37.91
C ASN A 7 -6.10 -18.95 -36.95
N PRO A 8 -5.63 -19.98 -36.20
CA PRO A 8 -6.48 -20.86 -35.40
C PRO A 8 -6.68 -20.44 -33.93
N GLU A 9 -6.39 -19.20 -33.53
CA GLU A 9 -6.38 -18.81 -32.09
C GLU A 9 -7.64 -18.11 -31.56
N THR A 10 -8.65 -17.83 -32.37
CA THR A 10 -9.88 -17.15 -31.90
C THR A 10 -11.02 -18.08 -31.46
N ALA A 11 -10.73 -19.38 -31.27
CA ALA A 11 -11.75 -20.41 -31.04
C ALA A 11 -11.75 -21.04 -29.62
N ILE A 12 -11.17 -20.40 -28.59
CA ILE A 12 -11.10 -20.98 -27.23
C ILE A 12 -12.13 -20.40 -26.23
N LEU A 13 -12.81 -19.28 -26.51
CA LEU A 13 -13.79 -18.71 -25.55
C LEU A 13 -15.26 -19.11 -25.80
N ARG A 14 -15.50 -20.40 -26.10
CA ARG A 14 -16.82 -21.03 -25.98
C ARG A 14 -16.69 -22.42 -25.36
N ARG A 15 -16.10 -22.51 -24.17
CA ARG A 15 -16.36 -23.64 -23.27
C ARG A 15 -17.43 -23.23 -22.26
N SER A 16 -18.38 -24.14 -22.11
CA SER A 16 -19.49 -24.19 -21.16
C SER A 16 -19.37 -23.22 -19.99
N ARG A 17 -20.36 -22.32 -19.84
CA ARG A 17 -20.73 -21.80 -18.52
C ARG A 17 -21.30 -22.98 -17.74
N ASP A 18 -20.44 -23.82 -17.22
CA ASP A 18 -20.81 -24.60 -16.05
C ASP A 18 -21.01 -23.57 -14.93
N PRO A 19 -22.11 -23.64 -14.17
CA PRO A 19 -22.29 -22.76 -13.03
C PRO A 19 -21.05 -22.92 -12.14
N ILE A 20 -20.34 -21.81 -11.89
CA ILE A 20 -19.20 -21.74 -10.98
C ILE A 20 -19.62 -22.53 -9.74
N ALA A 21 -18.96 -23.67 -9.51
CA ALA A 21 -19.19 -24.43 -8.29
C ALA A 21 -18.83 -23.47 -7.16
N GLN A 22 -19.84 -22.99 -6.42
CA GLN A 22 -19.60 -22.18 -5.24
C GLN A 22 -18.67 -22.98 -4.35
N PRO A 23 -17.54 -22.41 -3.90
CA PRO A 23 -16.68 -23.11 -2.96
C PRO A 23 -17.52 -23.52 -1.74
N PRO A 24 -17.14 -24.63 -1.06
CA PRO A 24 -17.86 -25.06 0.13
C PRO A 24 -18.00 -23.89 1.10
N ALA A 25 -19.21 -23.71 1.63
CA ALA A 25 -19.51 -22.62 2.56
C ALA A 25 -18.44 -22.59 3.67
N PRO A 26 -17.99 -21.39 4.09
CA PRO A 26 -16.88 -21.29 5.01
C PRO A 26 -17.19 -22.05 6.30
N THR A 27 -16.25 -22.91 6.71
CA THR A 27 -16.38 -23.79 7.88
C THR A 27 -16.50 -23.02 9.19
N VAL A 28 -16.08 -21.75 9.17
CA VAL A 28 -16.19 -20.78 10.27
C VAL A 28 -16.56 -19.41 9.71
N LYS A 29 -17.40 -18.66 10.42
CA LYS A 29 -17.75 -17.27 10.07
C LYS A 29 -16.49 -16.38 10.13
N PRO A 30 -16.21 -15.54 9.12
CA PRO A 30 -15.07 -14.62 9.14
C PRO A 30 -15.16 -13.65 10.32
N LEU A 31 -14.00 -13.28 10.84
CA LEU A 31 -13.85 -12.22 11.84
C LEU A 31 -13.54 -10.88 11.15
N SER A 32 -13.63 -9.77 11.90
CA SER A 32 -13.09 -8.49 11.43
C SER A 32 -11.57 -8.48 11.49
N ASP A 33 -10.92 -7.63 10.69
CA ASP A 33 -9.47 -7.46 10.69
C ASP A 33 -8.92 -7.18 12.10
N ALA A 34 -9.57 -6.32 12.89
CA ALA A 34 -9.16 -6.04 14.28
C ALA A 34 -9.27 -7.27 15.21
N SER A 35 -10.23 -8.15 14.94
CA SER A 35 -10.40 -9.39 15.70
C SER A 35 -9.35 -10.42 15.31
N TYR A 36 -9.03 -10.53 14.01
CA TYR A 36 -7.91 -11.35 13.54
C TYR A 36 -6.58 -10.84 14.08
N GLU A 37 -6.37 -9.53 14.11
CA GLU A 37 -5.18 -8.90 14.67
C GLU A 37 -5.03 -9.23 16.16
N SER A 38 -6.08 -9.03 16.96
CA SER A 38 -6.04 -9.36 18.39
C SER A 38 -5.77 -10.84 18.65
N LEU A 39 -6.40 -11.73 17.88
CA LEU A 39 -6.15 -13.17 17.97
C LEU A 39 -4.71 -13.51 17.60
N PHE A 40 -4.21 -12.95 16.50
CA PHE A 40 -2.86 -13.21 16.01
C PHE A 40 -1.79 -12.69 16.96
N MET A 41 -1.92 -11.47 17.48
CA MET A 41 -0.97 -10.92 18.46
C MET A 41 -0.92 -11.77 19.72
N ARG A 42 -2.06 -12.30 20.18
CA ARG A 42 -2.10 -13.24 21.31
C ARG A 42 -1.42 -14.57 20.99
N LEU A 43 -1.53 -15.07 19.76
CA LEU A 43 -0.84 -16.28 19.30
C LEU A 43 0.68 -16.05 19.26
N LEU A 44 1.13 -14.93 18.71
CA LEU A 44 2.53 -14.54 18.69
C LEU A 44 3.13 -14.45 20.11
N ASP A 45 2.43 -13.80 21.04
CA ASP A 45 2.89 -13.70 22.43
C ASP A 45 2.97 -15.07 23.13
N ARG A 46 2.02 -15.97 22.84
CA ARG A 46 2.03 -17.32 23.39
C ARG A 46 3.15 -18.18 22.81
N ALA A 47 3.37 -18.12 21.50
CA ALA A 47 4.50 -18.80 20.88
C ALA A 47 5.84 -18.27 21.41
N ALA A 48 5.97 -16.95 21.58
CA ALA A 48 7.16 -16.35 22.17
C ALA A 48 7.38 -16.75 23.65
N ALA A 49 6.31 -17.09 24.37
CA ALA A 49 6.38 -17.66 25.71
C ALA A 49 6.69 -19.18 25.73
N GLY A 50 6.91 -19.80 24.57
CA GLY A 50 7.23 -21.22 24.43
C GLY A 50 6.03 -22.16 24.49
N ALA A 51 4.84 -21.69 24.12
CA ALA A 51 3.63 -22.51 24.10
C ALA A 51 3.77 -23.71 23.12
N SER A 52 3.18 -24.85 23.49
CA SER A 52 3.20 -26.04 22.62
C SER A 52 2.28 -25.88 21.41
N PRO A 53 2.49 -26.66 20.33
CA PRO A 53 1.57 -26.69 19.19
C PRO A 53 0.11 -26.99 19.60
N GLU A 54 -0.10 -27.80 20.64
CA GLU A 54 -1.45 -28.09 21.14
C GLU A 54 -2.10 -26.88 21.82
N GLU A 55 -1.31 -26.09 22.56
CA GLU A 55 -1.79 -24.87 23.20
C GLU A 55 -2.14 -23.78 22.18
N LEU A 56 -1.35 -23.66 21.11
CA LEU A 56 -1.61 -22.75 20.01
C LEU A 56 -2.84 -23.21 19.20
N SER A 57 -2.95 -24.50 18.92
CA SER A 57 -4.13 -25.10 18.28
C SER A 57 -5.40 -24.88 19.10
N ALA A 58 -5.33 -25.01 20.42
CA ALA A 58 -6.46 -24.74 21.31
C ALA A 58 -6.93 -23.27 21.24
N LEU A 59 -6.02 -22.32 20.99
CA LEU A 59 -6.37 -20.90 20.80
C LEU A 59 -6.96 -20.62 19.42
N LEU A 60 -6.54 -21.38 18.41
CA LEU A 60 -7.08 -21.31 17.05
C LEU A 60 -8.48 -21.94 16.96
N GLU A 61 -8.86 -22.82 17.89
CA GLU A 61 -10.14 -23.55 17.90
C GLU A 61 -10.41 -24.25 16.55
N ARG A 62 -11.36 -23.74 15.76
CA ARG A 62 -11.73 -24.26 14.42
C ARG A 62 -11.13 -23.44 13.27
N ARG A 63 -10.24 -22.48 13.58
CA ARG A 63 -9.73 -21.47 12.63
C ARG A 63 -8.31 -21.72 12.14
N ALA A 64 -7.72 -22.88 12.44
CA ALA A 64 -6.40 -23.25 11.91
C ALA A 64 -6.39 -23.20 10.37
N ASP A 65 -7.46 -23.70 9.74
CA ASP A 65 -7.66 -23.69 8.28
C ASP A 65 -8.63 -22.58 7.82
N ASP A 66 -8.78 -21.51 8.63
CA ASP A 66 -9.62 -20.37 8.24
C ASP A 66 -8.94 -19.57 7.12
N ARG A 67 -9.36 -19.83 5.87
CA ARG A 67 -8.89 -19.13 4.68
C ARG A 67 -8.91 -17.59 4.79
N PHE A 68 -9.88 -17.04 5.53
CA PHE A 68 -9.96 -15.58 5.72
C PHE A 68 -8.88 -15.10 6.69
N PHE A 69 -8.52 -15.93 7.67
CA PHE A 69 -7.41 -15.65 8.57
C PHE A 69 -6.08 -15.72 7.82
N HIS A 70 -5.90 -16.70 6.92
CA HIS A 70 -4.71 -16.80 6.06
C HIS A 70 -4.57 -15.58 5.15
N SER A 71 -5.67 -15.17 4.50
CA SER A 71 -5.71 -13.96 3.65
C SER A 71 -5.38 -12.71 4.45
N TRP A 72 -6.01 -12.52 5.62
CA TRP A 72 -5.70 -11.41 6.51
C TRP A 72 -4.21 -11.40 6.91
N LEU A 73 -3.65 -12.55 7.27
CA LEU A 73 -2.25 -12.65 7.70
C LEU A 73 -1.28 -12.29 6.56
N ARG A 74 -1.56 -12.72 5.33
CA ARG A 74 -0.77 -12.31 4.15
C ARG A 74 -0.80 -10.80 3.94
N ARG A 75 -1.98 -10.15 4.07
CA ARG A 75 -2.10 -8.69 3.99
C ARG A 75 -1.34 -7.97 5.08
N PHE A 76 -1.49 -8.44 6.32
CA PHE A 76 -0.76 -7.92 7.46
C PHE A 76 0.75 -8.01 7.23
N GLY A 77 1.22 -9.18 6.81
CA GLY A 77 2.62 -9.43 6.47
C GLY A 77 3.14 -8.49 5.39
N GLN A 78 2.42 -8.34 4.28
CA GLN A 78 2.80 -7.45 3.19
C GLN A 78 2.92 -6.00 3.67
N LYS A 79 1.93 -5.49 4.42
CA LYS A 79 1.99 -4.14 5.01
C LYS A 79 3.21 -3.96 5.93
N SER A 80 3.53 -4.97 6.74
CA SER A 80 4.73 -4.96 7.58
C SER A 80 6.01 -4.96 6.76
N ILE A 81 6.05 -5.68 5.65
CA ILE A 81 7.20 -5.75 4.73
C ILE A 81 7.39 -4.42 4.01
N ASP A 82 6.33 -3.78 3.52
CA ASP A 82 6.43 -2.51 2.80
C ASP A 82 6.82 -1.33 3.73
N SER A 83 6.46 -1.40 5.01
CA SER A 83 6.72 -0.34 5.97
C SER A 83 8.23 -0.14 6.26
N PRO A 84 8.84 1.03 5.99
CA PRO A 84 10.26 1.34 6.27
C PRO A 84 10.66 1.15 7.74
N LEU A 85 9.70 1.09 8.66
CA LEU A 85 9.92 1.05 10.10
C LEU A 85 10.62 -0.24 10.56
N PRO A 86 11.54 -0.13 11.54
CA PRO A 86 12.20 -1.28 12.13
C PRO A 86 11.21 -2.11 12.96
N GLN A 87 11.12 -3.41 12.66
CA GLN A 87 10.17 -4.34 13.29
C GLN A 87 10.85 -5.63 13.82
N PRO A 88 11.99 -5.55 14.54
CA PRO A 88 12.76 -6.74 14.93
C PRO A 88 11.97 -7.68 15.87
N GLU A 89 11.16 -7.13 16.76
CA GLU A 89 10.32 -7.92 17.67
C GLU A 89 9.27 -8.74 16.92
N LEU A 90 8.63 -8.14 15.91
CA LEU A 90 7.65 -8.82 15.08
C LEU A 90 8.30 -9.97 14.30
N THR A 91 9.46 -9.71 13.69
CA THR A 91 10.23 -10.73 12.96
C THR A 91 10.54 -11.95 13.83
N VAL A 92 11.03 -11.74 15.05
CA VAL A 92 11.35 -12.82 15.99
C VAL A 92 10.09 -13.58 16.42
N LYS A 93 9.01 -12.87 16.75
CA LYS A 93 7.74 -13.50 17.16
C LYS A 93 7.13 -14.34 16.03
N LEU A 94 7.15 -13.83 14.79
CA LEU A 94 6.67 -14.55 13.61
C LEU A 94 7.46 -15.84 13.37
N GLU A 95 8.78 -15.79 13.53
CA GLU A 95 9.66 -16.96 13.40
C GLU A 95 9.39 -18.01 14.49
N GLN A 96 9.26 -17.57 15.74
CA GLN A 96 8.92 -18.47 16.86
C GLN A 96 7.55 -19.10 16.68
N PHE A 97 6.57 -18.33 16.20
CA PHE A 97 5.24 -18.83 15.89
C PHE A 97 5.28 -19.84 14.75
N GLY A 98 5.96 -19.54 13.64
CA GLY A 98 6.11 -20.46 12.52
C GLY A 98 6.87 -21.76 12.85
N GLN A 99 7.77 -21.74 13.84
CA GLN A 99 8.42 -22.95 14.35
C GLN A 99 7.51 -23.80 15.26
N SER A 100 6.53 -23.17 15.91
CA SER A 100 5.66 -23.80 16.91
C SER A 100 4.30 -24.21 16.37
N GLU A 101 3.83 -23.60 15.28
CA GLU A 101 2.58 -23.90 14.59
C GLU A 101 2.92 -24.53 13.24
N GLY A 102 2.58 -25.81 13.06
CA GLY A 102 2.96 -26.58 11.87
C GLY A 102 1.94 -26.54 10.73
N GLY A 103 0.88 -25.74 10.86
CA GLY A 103 -0.13 -25.55 9.84
C GLY A 103 0.18 -24.39 8.89
N LYS A 104 -0.77 -24.13 7.99
CA LYS A 104 -0.64 -23.10 6.94
C LYS A 104 -0.47 -21.68 7.52
N LEU A 105 -0.98 -21.40 8.72
CA LEU A 105 -0.76 -20.13 9.41
C LEU A 105 0.71 -19.95 9.81
N GLY A 106 1.33 -20.98 10.38
CA GLY A 106 2.73 -21.01 10.73
C GLY A 106 3.64 -20.87 9.52
N GLU A 107 3.31 -21.53 8.40
CA GLU A 107 4.04 -21.38 7.14
C GLU A 107 4.01 -19.95 6.61
N ILE A 108 2.83 -19.32 6.57
CA ILE A 108 2.69 -17.92 6.14
C ILE A 108 3.48 -17.00 7.08
N ALA A 109 3.39 -17.19 8.39
CA ALA A 109 4.14 -16.40 9.38
C ALA A 109 5.66 -16.54 9.21
N ALA A 110 6.15 -17.77 9.00
CA ALA A 110 7.56 -18.04 8.72
C ALA A 110 8.02 -17.36 7.42
N GLY A 111 7.20 -17.41 6.36
CA GLY A 111 7.45 -16.71 5.11
C GLY A 111 7.57 -15.19 5.29
N ILE A 112 6.68 -14.58 6.07
CA ILE A 112 6.74 -13.15 6.40
C ILE A 112 8.03 -12.83 7.18
N ALA A 113 8.39 -13.65 8.17
CA ALA A 113 9.61 -13.46 8.96
C ALA A 113 10.88 -13.49 8.08
N LEU A 114 10.93 -14.42 7.11
CA LEU A 114 12.03 -14.50 6.14
C LEU A 114 12.12 -13.27 5.26
N GLN A 115 10.99 -12.78 4.74
CA GLN A 115 10.96 -11.57 3.91
C GLN A 115 11.36 -10.32 4.70
N LEU A 116 10.91 -10.20 5.96
CA LEU A 116 11.34 -9.13 6.86
C LEU A 116 12.86 -9.16 7.11
N ARG A 117 13.45 -10.35 7.26
CA ARG A 117 14.91 -10.52 7.40
C ARG A 117 15.67 -10.19 6.12
N ASP A 118 15.20 -10.66 4.96
CA ASP A 118 15.85 -10.36 3.68
C ASP A 118 15.83 -8.86 3.42
N ARG A 119 14.70 -8.22 3.70
CA ARG A 119 14.57 -6.78 3.67
C ARG A 119 15.52 -6.06 4.63
N SER A 120 15.80 -6.61 5.82
CA SER A 120 16.82 -6.08 6.74
C SER A 120 18.23 -6.00 6.13
N SER A 121 18.47 -6.66 5.00
CA SER A 121 19.74 -6.59 4.26
C SER A 121 19.76 -5.58 3.11
N GLN A 122 18.60 -5.03 2.72
CA GLN A 122 18.49 -4.09 1.60
C GLN A 122 18.66 -2.63 2.07
N PRO A 123 19.46 -1.80 1.37
CA PRO A 123 19.64 -0.39 1.73
C PRO A 123 18.32 0.38 1.61
N LEU A 124 18.16 1.41 2.44
CA LEU A 124 17.00 2.30 2.40
C LEU A 124 17.02 3.19 1.15
N SER A 125 15.86 3.41 0.54
CA SER A 125 15.66 4.36 -0.55
C SER A 125 15.43 5.78 -0.03
N ASP A 126 15.57 6.80 -0.91
CA ASP A 126 15.29 8.19 -0.55
C ASP A 126 13.85 8.40 -0.03
N ARG A 127 12.88 7.58 -0.52
CA ARG A 127 11.50 7.57 -0.03
C ARG A 127 11.37 6.96 1.36
N ASP A 128 12.13 5.90 1.64
CA ASP A 128 12.16 5.29 2.98
C ASP A 128 12.70 6.27 4.01
N TYR A 129 13.81 6.95 3.71
CA TYR A 129 14.37 7.98 4.58
C TYR A 129 13.38 9.11 4.85
N GLN A 130 12.62 9.54 3.85
CA GLN A 130 11.58 10.55 4.04
C GLN A 130 10.52 10.09 5.05
N ILE A 131 9.99 8.87 4.89
CA ILE A 131 8.97 8.34 5.80
C ILE A 131 9.54 8.19 7.22
N LEU A 132 10.76 7.68 7.34
CA LEU A 132 11.45 7.54 8.62
C LEU A 132 11.72 8.90 9.28
N TRP A 133 12.05 9.91 8.49
CA TRP A 133 12.29 11.27 8.96
C TRP A 133 11.01 11.91 9.50
N GLU A 134 9.91 11.86 8.75
CA GLU A 134 8.60 12.37 9.16
C GLU A 134 8.13 11.68 10.45
N TYR A 135 8.28 10.35 10.50
CA TYR A 135 7.99 9.57 11.69
C TYR A 135 8.84 10.00 12.89
N LEU A 136 10.14 10.18 12.71
CA LEU A 136 11.06 10.55 13.79
C LEU A 136 10.74 11.95 14.35
N LEU A 137 10.45 12.92 13.49
CA LEU A 137 10.06 14.28 13.91
C LEU A 137 8.72 14.27 14.66
N GLU A 138 7.72 13.56 14.14
CA GLU A 138 6.41 13.42 14.81
C GLU A 138 6.60 12.83 16.21
N LYS A 139 7.41 11.78 16.34
CA LYS A 139 7.61 11.09 17.62
C LYS A 139 8.43 11.90 18.63
N VAL A 140 9.44 12.64 18.18
CA VAL A 140 10.15 13.60 19.03
C VAL A 140 9.21 14.71 19.52
N ASN A 141 8.32 15.21 18.67
CA ASN A 141 7.29 16.17 19.08
C ASN A 141 6.28 15.59 20.08
N LEU A 142 5.98 14.30 19.97
CA LEU A 142 5.16 13.57 20.94
C LEU A 142 5.90 13.18 22.23
N GLY A 143 7.17 13.60 22.39
CA GLY A 143 7.93 13.46 23.63
C GLY A 143 8.84 12.24 23.68
N TRP A 144 9.31 11.73 22.53
CA TRP A 144 10.39 10.73 22.55
C TRP A 144 11.66 11.27 23.21
N GLU A 145 12.29 10.42 24.02
CA GLU A 145 13.56 10.68 24.69
C GLU A 145 14.72 9.90 24.04
N GLN A 146 15.94 10.19 24.48
CA GLN A 146 17.19 9.68 23.91
C GLN A 146 17.21 8.15 23.74
N PRO A 147 16.73 7.34 24.71
CA PRO A 147 16.73 5.88 24.56
C PRO A 147 15.86 5.38 23.40
N GLN A 148 14.72 6.04 23.15
CA GLN A 148 13.78 5.65 22.09
C GLN A 148 14.32 6.00 20.71
N VAL A 149 14.87 7.21 20.55
CA VAL A 149 15.56 7.63 19.32
C VAL A 149 16.74 6.71 19.02
N ARG A 150 17.55 6.39 20.03
CA ARG A 150 18.68 5.47 19.90
C ARG A 150 18.23 4.07 19.48
N GLN A 151 17.21 3.52 20.14
CA GLN A 151 16.68 2.20 19.80
C GLN A 151 16.12 2.16 18.37
N PHE A 152 15.42 3.21 17.93
CA PHE A 152 14.91 3.33 16.57
C PHE A 152 16.04 3.32 15.55
N LEU A 153 17.06 4.17 15.72
CA LEU A 153 18.21 4.24 14.81
C LEU A 153 19.01 2.93 14.80
N GLN A 154 19.18 2.28 15.96
CA GLN A 154 19.81 0.95 16.04
C GLN A 154 18.99 -0.13 15.34
N GLY A 155 17.66 -0.03 15.40
CA GLY A 155 16.73 -0.97 14.76
C GLY A 155 16.73 -0.91 13.24
N LEU A 156 17.27 0.14 12.62
CA LEU A 156 17.50 0.21 11.17
C LEU A 156 18.67 -0.69 10.73
N GLU A 157 19.39 -1.27 11.69
CA GLU A 157 20.47 -2.24 11.50
C GLU A 157 21.47 -1.77 10.42
N SER A 158 21.74 -2.60 9.41
CA SER A 158 22.70 -2.32 8.33
C SER A 158 22.13 -1.51 7.16
N ARG A 159 20.83 -1.20 7.17
CA ARG A 159 20.13 -0.62 6.00
C ARG A 159 20.31 0.87 5.85
N GLY A 160 20.58 1.56 6.95
CA GLY A 160 20.69 3.01 6.98
C GLY A 160 21.65 3.47 8.05
N THR A 161 22.92 3.56 7.68
CA THR A 161 23.97 4.03 8.59
C THR A 161 23.83 5.53 8.86
N VAL A 162 24.52 6.02 9.90
CA VAL A 162 24.61 7.47 10.18
C VAL A 162 25.10 8.26 8.97
N GLY A 163 26.07 7.71 8.22
CA GLY A 163 26.58 8.35 7.01
C GLY A 163 25.52 8.45 5.90
N ASP A 164 24.70 7.42 5.72
CA ASP A 164 23.62 7.43 4.73
C ASP A 164 22.53 8.44 5.08
N TRP A 165 22.19 8.55 6.37
CA TRP A 165 21.27 9.57 6.88
C TRP A 165 21.78 10.98 6.61
N ILE A 166 23.05 11.27 6.92
CA ILE A 166 23.67 12.58 6.65
C ILE A 166 23.65 12.87 5.14
N ALA A 167 24.04 11.90 4.31
CA ALA A 167 24.05 12.05 2.86
C ALA A 167 22.66 12.29 2.26
N TRP A 168 21.61 11.70 2.85
CA TRP A 168 20.24 11.96 2.46
C TRP A 168 19.76 13.35 2.93
N LEU A 169 20.07 13.74 4.17
CA LEU A 169 19.74 15.08 4.70
C LEU A 169 20.37 16.20 3.87
N ASP A 170 21.61 16.02 3.43
CA ASP A 170 22.34 16.97 2.57
C ASP A 170 21.73 17.12 1.17
N ARG A 171 21.28 16.01 0.57
CA ARG A 171 20.73 16.02 -0.80
C ARG A 171 19.28 16.51 -0.84
N THR A 172 18.46 16.03 0.10
CA THR A 172 16.99 16.08 0.00
C THR A 172 16.35 16.76 1.21
N GLY A 173 16.93 16.58 2.40
CA GLY A 173 16.38 17.13 3.65
C GLY A 173 16.19 18.64 3.62
N GLU A 174 17.15 19.39 3.08
CA GLU A 174 17.05 20.86 2.99
C GLU A 174 15.97 21.35 2.02
N GLN A 175 15.73 20.64 0.92
CA GLN A 175 14.70 21.01 -0.06
C GLN A 175 13.30 20.80 0.52
N TRP A 176 13.11 19.74 1.30
CA TRP A 176 11.86 19.47 1.99
C TRP A 176 11.53 20.57 3.02
N LEU A 177 12.53 21.02 3.79
CA LEU A 177 12.36 22.13 4.74
C LEU A 177 11.93 23.43 4.07
N THR A 178 12.37 23.69 2.85
CA THR A 178 11.97 24.88 2.09
C THR A 178 10.54 24.81 1.54
N ALA A 179 9.93 23.63 1.54
CA ALA A 179 8.60 23.40 0.96
C ALA A 179 7.49 23.27 2.02
N SER A 180 7.84 22.96 3.28
CA SER A 180 6.86 22.70 4.35
C SER A 180 6.30 24.00 4.97
N GLU A 181 5.00 24.22 4.86
CA GLU A 181 4.28 25.30 5.57
C GLU A 181 4.23 24.98 7.08
N GLY A 182 5.21 25.48 7.85
CA GLY A 182 5.28 25.21 9.30
C GLY A 182 6.69 25.34 9.89
N GLU A 183 7.47 26.33 9.43
CA GLU A 183 8.93 26.44 9.70
C GLU A 183 9.30 26.44 11.21
N GLY A 184 8.40 26.89 12.09
CA GLY A 184 8.65 26.94 13.54
C GLY A 184 8.63 25.58 14.24
N GLU A 185 7.57 24.79 14.04
CA GLU A 185 7.40 23.48 14.70
C GLU A 185 8.40 22.45 14.18
N VAL A 186 8.73 22.53 12.89
CA VAL A 186 9.74 21.66 12.26
C VAL A 186 11.15 22.02 12.76
N SER A 187 11.48 23.31 12.90
CA SER A 187 12.78 23.73 13.44
C SER A 187 12.98 23.25 14.88
N GLU A 188 11.95 23.35 15.73
CA GLU A 188 12.03 22.88 17.12
C GLU A 188 12.18 21.35 17.19
N ALA A 189 11.48 20.61 16.32
CA ALA A 189 11.57 19.16 16.26
C ALA A 189 12.98 18.69 15.86
N ILE A 190 13.60 19.37 14.90
CA ILE A 190 14.98 19.09 14.44
C ILE A 190 15.99 19.42 15.53
N GLU A 191 15.83 20.55 16.22
CA GLU A 191 16.68 20.92 17.34
C GLU A 191 16.60 19.89 18.46
N ARG A 192 15.39 19.51 18.88
CA ARG A 192 15.20 18.42 19.86
C ARG A 192 15.84 17.13 19.39
N LEU A 193 15.64 16.75 18.12
CA LEU A 193 16.25 15.54 17.57
C LEU A 193 17.79 15.62 17.57
N SER A 194 18.37 16.80 17.34
CA SER A 194 19.82 17.02 17.44
C SER A 194 20.34 16.78 18.86
N GLU A 195 19.60 17.21 19.88
CA GLU A 195 19.95 16.99 21.29
C GLU A 195 19.80 15.52 21.71
N LEU A 196 18.86 14.80 21.09
CA LEU A 196 18.58 13.39 21.38
C LEU A 196 19.46 12.41 20.59
N THR A 197 20.24 12.91 19.63
CA THR A 197 21.21 12.13 18.85
C THR A 197 22.64 12.43 19.30
N GLU A 198 23.60 11.60 18.88
CA GLU A 198 25.03 11.77 19.23
C GLU A 198 25.89 11.72 17.96
N GLY A 199 27.08 12.34 18.01
CA GLY A 199 28.07 12.30 16.95
C GLY A 199 27.71 13.11 15.71
N GLU A 200 28.18 12.67 14.54
CA GLU A 200 28.08 13.42 13.28
C GLU A 200 26.62 13.74 12.87
N LEU A 201 25.67 12.87 13.23
CA LEU A 201 24.25 13.11 12.96
C LEU A 201 23.71 14.28 13.79
N SER A 202 24.08 14.34 15.08
CA SER A 202 23.69 15.44 15.98
C SER A 202 24.24 16.76 15.49
N ASP A 203 25.53 16.80 15.14
CA ASP A 203 26.20 18.00 14.61
C ASP A 203 25.51 18.50 13.33
N ARG A 204 25.14 17.59 12.43
CA ARG A 204 24.47 17.94 11.18
C ARG A 204 23.04 18.45 11.38
N LEU A 205 22.29 17.82 12.27
CA LEU A 205 20.93 18.24 12.62
C LEU A 205 20.92 19.61 13.29
N GLY A 206 21.89 19.90 14.16
CA GLY A 206 22.07 21.22 14.75
C GLY A 206 22.30 22.31 13.68
N GLN A 207 23.20 22.06 12.72
CA GLN A 207 23.43 22.96 11.60
C GLN A 207 22.16 23.18 10.75
N MET A 208 21.36 22.12 10.56
CA MET A 208 20.10 22.18 9.84
C MET A 208 19.07 23.05 10.57
N ALA A 209 18.91 22.88 11.89
CA ALA A 209 18.01 23.69 12.71
C ALA A 209 18.41 25.18 12.69
N ASP A 210 19.71 25.49 12.84
CA ASP A 210 20.22 26.86 12.77
C ASP A 210 19.96 27.49 11.40
N GLY A 211 20.13 26.73 10.32
CA GLY A 211 19.84 27.17 8.96
C GLY A 211 18.37 27.53 8.74
N VAL A 212 17.44 26.76 9.30
CA VAL A 212 16.00 27.05 9.26
C VAL A 212 15.68 28.32 10.05
N ARG A 213 16.18 28.43 11.29
CA ARG A 213 15.93 29.57 12.17
C ARG A 213 16.45 30.90 11.60
N GLN A 214 17.63 30.89 10.97
CA GLN A 214 18.22 32.09 10.35
C GLN A 214 17.36 32.62 9.18
N ARG A 215 16.73 31.72 8.41
CA ARG A 215 15.81 32.11 7.32
C ARG A 215 14.48 32.67 7.85
N ALA A 216 13.91 32.04 8.87
CA ALA A 216 12.68 32.51 9.51
C ALA A 216 12.84 33.92 10.12
N THR A 217 14.04 34.27 10.60
CA THR A 217 14.33 35.58 11.19
C THR A 217 14.70 36.67 10.16
N HIS A 218 15.13 36.29 8.96
CA HIS A 218 15.50 37.21 7.87
C HIS A 218 14.88 36.75 6.54
N PRO A 219 13.56 37.00 6.31
CA PRO A 219 12.94 36.71 5.02
C PRO A 219 13.64 37.53 3.93
N PRO A 220 13.95 36.94 2.75
CA PRO A 220 14.68 37.62 1.71
C PRO A 220 13.97 38.92 1.30
N THR A 221 14.67 40.04 1.42
CA THR A 221 14.19 41.37 1.04
C THR A 221 14.26 41.48 -0.48
N SER A 222 13.12 41.39 -1.17
CA SER A 222 13.04 41.51 -2.64
C SER A 222 13.01 42.98 -3.07
N PRO A 223 13.67 43.34 -4.20
CA PRO A 223 12.98 43.22 -5.47
C PRO A 223 13.89 42.66 -6.58
N ASP A 224 13.65 41.41 -6.97
CA ASP A 224 13.81 40.97 -8.35
C ASP A 224 12.55 40.18 -8.71
N LEU A 225 11.57 40.92 -9.22
CA LEU A 225 10.25 40.43 -9.63
C LEU A 225 10.30 39.50 -10.85
N ASP A 226 11.47 39.24 -11.42
CA ASP A 226 11.65 38.26 -12.49
C ASP A 226 12.06 36.87 -11.96
N ALA A 227 12.59 36.75 -10.74
CA ALA A 227 12.93 35.46 -10.13
C ALA A 227 11.77 34.85 -9.32
N ALA A 228 10.80 35.68 -8.88
CA ALA A 228 9.64 35.25 -8.10
C ALA A 228 8.47 34.71 -8.96
N MET A 229 8.56 34.80 -10.29
CA MET A 229 7.64 34.12 -11.23
C MET A 229 8.07 32.70 -11.60
N LEU A 230 9.21 32.23 -11.07
CA LEU A 230 9.56 30.81 -11.02
C LEU A 230 9.41 30.31 -9.58
N ARG A 231 8.25 30.57 -8.98
CA ARG A 231 7.76 29.62 -7.99
C ARG A 231 7.59 28.30 -8.75
N PRO A 232 8.13 27.17 -8.27
CA PRO A 232 7.55 25.91 -8.68
C PRO A 232 6.12 25.95 -8.15
N THR A 233 5.17 26.32 -9.01
CA THR A 233 3.83 25.78 -8.86
C THR A 233 3.99 24.27 -8.73
N ARG A 234 3.06 23.65 -8.02
CA ARG A 234 2.97 22.20 -7.78
C ARG A 234 3.10 21.31 -9.04
N ASP A 235 3.23 21.93 -10.22
CA ASP A 235 3.40 21.36 -11.56
C ASP A 235 4.84 21.37 -12.13
N ALA A 236 5.83 21.99 -11.49
CA ALA A 236 7.20 22.11 -12.06
C ALA A 236 8.13 20.89 -11.82
N ILE A 237 7.60 19.75 -11.35
CA ILE A 237 8.27 18.43 -11.38
C ILE A 237 7.81 17.61 -12.60
N ALA A 238 6.98 18.18 -13.48
CA ALA A 238 6.84 17.62 -14.81
C ALA A 238 8.09 18.00 -15.61
N HIS A 239 9.05 17.07 -15.72
CA HIS A 239 9.87 16.74 -16.91
C HIS A 239 11.23 16.17 -16.50
N SER A 240 11.28 14.90 -16.08
CA SER A 240 12.24 13.83 -16.46
C SER A 240 12.08 12.60 -15.55
N PRO A 241 12.50 11.41 -16.04
CA PRO A 241 11.64 10.39 -16.63
C PRO A 241 10.65 9.75 -15.62
N THR A 242 9.52 9.30 -16.15
CA THR A 242 8.50 8.42 -15.54
C THR A 242 8.89 7.68 -14.25
N PRO A 243 8.14 7.88 -13.14
CA PRO A 243 8.12 6.93 -12.04
C PRO A 243 7.16 5.78 -12.42
N THR A 244 7.72 4.66 -12.86
CA THR A 244 7.03 3.36 -12.91
C THR A 244 7.13 2.72 -11.54
N SER A 245 6.00 2.72 -10.82
CA SER A 245 5.52 1.75 -9.82
C SER A 245 4.60 2.48 -8.83
N PRO A 246 3.31 2.12 -8.70
CA PRO A 246 2.47 2.64 -7.63
C PRO A 246 2.85 2.01 -6.28
N PRO A 247 2.52 2.66 -5.14
CA PRO A 247 2.74 2.10 -3.81
C PRO A 247 1.73 0.99 -3.47
N THR A 248 2.20 0.04 -2.66
CA THR A 248 1.59 -1.22 -2.25
C THR A 248 0.39 -1.09 -1.30
N GLY A 249 -0.44 -2.13 -1.28
CA GLY A 249 -1.69 -2.28 -0.55
C GLY A 249 -2.83 -2.33 -1.55
N LEU A 250 -3.89 -3.11 -1.29
CA LEU A 250 -5.16 -2.75 -1.94
C LEU A 250 -5.34 -1.24 -1.72
N PRO A 251 -5.80 -0.47 -2.72
CA PRO A 251 -6.19 0.88 -2.46
C PRO A 251 -7.22 0.78 -1.33
N VAL A 252 -6.79 1.11 -0.12
CA VAL A 252 -7.59 1.99 0.69
C VAL A 252 -7.79 3.14 -0.27
N PHE A 253 -8.97 3.22 -0.87
CA PHE A 253 -9.42 4.47 -1.44
C PHE A 253 -9.44 5.39 -0.23
N GLU A 254 -8.27 5.98 0.05
CA GLU A 254 -8.13 7.01 1.05
C GLU A 254 -9.22 7.98 0.70
N GLY A 255 -10.13 8.11 1.65
CA GLY A 255 -11.30 8.88 1.43
C GLY A 255 -10.84 10.21 0.84
N LEU A 256 -11.53 10.62 -0.21
CA LEU A 256 -12.33 11.78 0.08
C LEU A 256 -13.20 11.42 1.31
N GLU A 257 -12.61 11.48 2.51
CA GLU A 257 -13.19 12.32 3.52
C GLU A 257 -13.25 13.69 2.84
N LEU A 258 -14.27 13.85 1.99
CA LEU A 258 -14.98 15.10 2.00
C LEU A 258 -15.10 15.38 3.48
N PRO A 259 -14.52 16.49 3.99
CA PRO A 259 -14.71 16.84 5.38
C PRO A 259 -16.17 16.58 5.66
N ASP A 260 -16.49 15.92 6.78
CA ASP A 260 -17.86 15.90 7.29
C ASP A 260 -18.32 17.35 7.27
N ASN A 261 -18.93 17.74 6.16
CA ASN A 261 -19.27 19.08 5.80
C ASN A 261 -20.77 18.99 5.91
N PRO A 262 -21.33 19.24 7.10
CA PRO A 262 -22.73 19.01 7.41
C PRO A 262 -23.70 19.87 6.56
N GLY A 263 -23.22 20.52 5.49
CA GLY A 263 -24.00 21.23 4.48
C GLY A 263 -23.91 20.70 3.05
N VAL A 264 -23.07 19.72 2.69
CA VAL A 264 -23.00 19.20 1.31
C VAL A 264 -23.81 17.92 1.19
N LYS A 265 -24.94 18.01 0.50
CA LYS A 265 -25.82 16.86 0.24
C LYS A 265 -25.16 15.97 -0.83
N ALA A 266 -24.87 14.71 -0.50
CA ALA A 266 -24.48 13.72 -1.50
C ALA A 266 -25.60 13.57 -2.54
N VAL A 267 -25.24 13.60 -3.82
CA VAL A 267 -26.14 13.53 -4.97
C VAL A 267 -26.01 12.15 -5.60
N SER A 268 -27.10 11.52 -6.01
CA SER A 268 -27.05 10.21 -6.68
C SER A 268 -26.45 10.31 -8.09
N LEU A 269 -25.98 9.20 -8.68
CA LEU A 269 -25.51 9.21 -10.07
C LEU A 269 -26.62 9.60 -11.06
N GLU A 270 -27.88 9.30 -10.74
CA GLU A 270 -29.05 9.71 -11.54
C GLU A 270 -29.29 11.22 -11.46
N GLU A 271 -29.23 11.79 -10.26
CA GLU A 271 -29.36 13.24 -10.06
C GLU A 271 -28.17 13.99 -10.66
N LEU A 272 -26.96 13.44 -10.58
CA LEU A 272 -25.76 14.01 -11.19
C LEU A 272 -25.85 14.00 -12.72
N TRP A 273 -26.36 12.91 -13.31
CA TRP A 273 -26.63 12.83 -14.74
C TRP A 273 -27.56 13.98 -15.20
N ASP A 274 -28.67 14.19 -14.50
CA ASP A 274 -29.61 15.26 -14.83
C ASP A 274 -28.99 16.66 -14.71
N LEU A 275 -28.11 16.88 -13.73
CA LEU A 275 -27.39 18.14 -13.55
C LEU A 275 -26.37 18.37 -14.67
N MET A 276 -25.64 17.34 -15.08
CA MET A 276 -24.64 17.43 -16.16
C MET A 276 -25.27 17.72 -17.52
N GLN A 277 -26.52 17.31 -17.74
CA GLN A 277 -27.28 17.68 -18.94
C GLN A 277 -27.70 19.16 -18.95
N GLN A 278 -27.82 19.78 -17.77
CA GLN A 278 -28.25 21.17 -17.60
C GLN A 278 -27.07 22.16 -17.55
N ASP A 279 -25.90 21.69 -17.11
CA ASP A 279 -24.69 22.50 -16.94
C ASP A 279 -23.47 21.85 -17.63
N PRO A 280 -23.14 22.28 -18.87
CA PRO A 280 -21.96 21.79 -19.58
C PRO A 280 -20.62 22.11 -18.90
N ASP A 281 -20.56 23.15 -18.05
CA ASP A 281 -19.33 23.48 -17.32
C ASP A 281 -19.12 22.53 -16.14
N LEU A 282 -20.18 21.94 -15.59
CA LEU A 282 -20.09 20.88 -14.59
C LEU A 282 -19.41 19.62 -15.17
N VAL A 283 -19.68 19.28 -16.43
CA VAL A 283 -19.04 18.16 -17.14
C VAL A 283 -17.53 18.35 -17.19
N ARG A 284 -17.08 19.57 -17.54
CA ARG A 284 -15.65 19.92 -17.59
C ARG A 284 -15.00 19.87 -16.21
N GLN A 285 -15.66 20.43 -15.19
CA GLN A 285 -15.14 20.40 -13.82
C GLN A 285 -14.98 18.97 -13.29
N ILE A 286 -15.91 18.07 -13.62
CA ILE A 286 -15.83 16.66 -13.23
C ILE A 286 -14.74 15.94 -14.02
N ALA A 287 -14.63 16.18 -15.33
CA ALA A 287 -13.58 15.63 -16.18
C ALA A 287 -12.17 16.05 -15.69
N ASP A 288 -11.98 17.34 -15.38
CA ASP A 288 -10.74 17.88 -14.83
C ASP A 288 -10.38 17.23 -13.48
N ARG A 289 -11.36 17.08 -12.59
CA ARG A 289 -11.16 16.41 -11.28
C ARG A 289 -10.79 14.94 -11.42
N LEU A 290 -11.40 14.26 -12.37
CA LEU A 290 -11.11 12.85 -12.67
C LEU A 290 -9.86 12.68 -13.53
N GLN A 291 -9.25 13.78 -14.00
CA GLN A 291 -8.11 13.82 -14.91
C GLN A 291 -8.34 13.00 -16.19
N VAL A 292 -9.55 13.05 -16.71
CA VAL A 292 -9.93 12.37 -17.95
C VAL A 292 -10.24 13.38 -19.04
N ASP A 293 -9.69 13.17 -20.22
CA ASP A 293 -10.00 13.96 -21.42
C ASP A 293 -11.32 13.48 -22.03
N SER A 294 -12.43 13.72 -21.31
CA SER A 294 -13.78 13.42 -21.77
C SER A 294 -14.72 14.59 -21.53
N THR A 295 -15.52 14.88 -22.55
CA THR A 295 -16.64 15.84 -22.48
C THR A 295 -18.00 15.14 -22.50
N ASN A 296 -18.00 13.81 -22.36
CA ASN A 296 -19.20 12.99 -22.42
C ASN A 296 -19.70 12.69 -21.00
N PRO A 297 -20.87 13.21 -20.59
CA PRO A 297 -21.45 12.93 -19.28
C PRO A 297 -21.63 11.44 -18.99
N GLN A 298 -21.94 10.64 -20.02
CA GLN A 298 -22.16 9.19 -19.87
C GLN A 298 -20.87 8.49 -19.45
N GLU A 299 -19.76 8.85 -20.08
CA GLU A 299 -18.45 8.28 -19.78
C GLU A 299 -18.00 8.67 -18.37
N LEU A 300 -18.24 9.91 -17.95
CA LEU A 300 -17.94 10.36 -16.59
C LEU A 300 -18.79 9.64 -15.53
N ILE A 301 -20.08 9.40 -15.79
CA ILE A 301 -20.94 8.60 -14.91
C ILE A 301 -20.43 7.16 -14.82
N GLU A 302 -20.06 6.54 -15.93
CA GLU A 302 -19.52 5.17 -15.95
C GLU A 302 -18.18 5.07 -15.19
N ILE A 303 -17.34 6.10 -15.29
CA ILE A 303 -16.10 6.23 -14.53
C ILE A 303 -16.40 6.30 -13.03
N LEU A 304 -17.35 7.14 -12.62
CA LEU A 304 -17.75 7.28 -11.22
C LEU A 304 -18.42 6.01 -10.66
N GLU A 305 -19.24 5.34 -11.46
CA GLU A 305 -19.86 4.05 -11.12
C GLU A 305 -18.80 2.96 -10.90
N ALA A 306 -17.79 2.88 -11.78
CA ALA A 306 -16.67 1.96 -11.59
C ALA A 306 -15.86 2.26 -10.31
N GLN A 307 -15.68 3.53 -9.95
CA GLN A 307 -15.06 3.89 -8.67
C GLN A 307 -15.92 3.49 -7.46
N GLN A 308 -17.25 3.60 -7.57
CA GLN A 308 -18.16 3.17 -6.52
C GLN A 308 -18.08 1.67 -6.30
N TRP A 309 -18.06 0.85 -7.37
CA TRP A 309 -17.86 -0.59 -7.25
C TRP A 309 -16.46 -0.95 -6.75
N GLY A 310 -15.43 -0.17 -7.10
CA GLY A 310 -14.09 -0.35 -6.53
C GLY A 310 -14.09 -0.16 -5.02
N ARG A 311 -14.73 0.91 -4.52
CA ARG A 311 -14.90 1.15 -3.08
C ARG A 311 -15.70 0.05 -2.40
N GLU A 312 -16.85 -0.32 -2.98
CA GLU A 312 -17.70 -1.42 -2.49
C GLU A 312 -16.90 -2.73 -2.41
N GLY A 313 -16.13 -3.04 -3.46
CA GLY A 313 -15.28 -4.22 -3.52
C GLY A 313 -14.20 -4.21 -2.44
N THR A 314 -13.54 -3.08 -2.21
CA THR A 314 -12.58 -2.92 -1.12
C THR A 314 -13.26 -3.10 0.23
N ASP A 315 -14.42 -2.50 0.47
CA ASP A 315 -15.15 -2.63 1.74
C ASP A 315 -15.56 -4.08 2.00
N LEU A 316 -16.09 -4.77 0.99
CA LEU A 316 -16.45 -6.19 1.07
C LEU A 316 -15.21 -7.04 1.37
N TYR A 317 -14.09 -6.74 0.70
CA TYR A 317 -12.84 -7.43 0.89
C TYR A 317 -12.28 -7.25 2.31
N LEU A 318 -12.29 -6.02 2.84
CA LEU A 318 -11.89 -5.70 4.21
C LEU A 318 -12.83 -6.34 5.26
N ASN A 319 -14.09 -6.54 4.91
CA ASN A 319 -15.05 -7.26 5.75
C ASN A 319 -14.97 -8.79 5.60
N GLY A 320 -14.04 -9.30 4.80
CA GLY A 320 -13.83 -10.72 4.56
C GLY A 320 -14.84 -11.36 3.60
N ASP A 321 -15.72 -10.60 2.95
CA ASP A 321 -16.59 -11.11 1.89
C ASP A 321 -15.84 -11.11 0.54
N LEU A 322 -14.97 -12.11 0.37
CA LEU A 322 -14.13 -12.25 -0.81
C LEU A 322 -14.94 -12.51 -2.10
N ASP A 323 -16.06 -13.22 -2.01
CA ASP A 323 -16.94 -13.48 -3.16
C ASP A 323 -17.68 -12.21 -3.59
N GLY A 324 -18.19 -11.44 -2.63
CA GLY A 324 -18.78 -10.13 -2.87
C GLY A 324 -17.75 -9.15 -3.46
N ALA A 325 -16.54 -9.11 -2.90
CA ALA A 325 -15.44 -8.32 -3.42
C ALA A 325 -15.11 -8.68 -4.86
N LEU A 326 -14.93 -9.97 -5.16
CA LEU A 326 -14.65 -10.43 -6.53
C LEU A 326 -15.75 -9.99 -7.49
N ALA A 327 -17.02 -10.12 -7.11
CA ALA A 327 -18.15 -9.71 -7.95
C ALA A 327 -18.14 -8.19 -8.22
N ALA A 328 -17.74 -7.37 -7.26
CA ALA A 328 -17.58 -5.93 -7.45
C ALA A 328 -16.41 -5.61 -8.40
N PHE A 329 -15.23 -6.20 -8.17
CA PHE A 329 -14.06 -5.99 -9.03
C PHE A 329 -14.24 -6.55 -10.44
N ASP A 330 -14.97 -7.65 -10.63
CA ASP A 330 -15.37 -8.16 -11.95
C ASP A 330 -16.18 -7.11 -12.75
N ARG A 331 -17.03 -6.32 -12.07
CA ARG A 331 -17.74 -5.21 -12.71
C ARG A 331 -16.78 -4.08 -13.08
N VAL A 332 -15.83 -3.75 -12.20
CA VAL A 332 -14.82 -2.71 -12.45
C VAL A 332 -13.96 -3.05 -13.66
N VAL A 333 -13.32 -4.22 -13.70
CA VAL A 333 -12.44 -4.60 -14.83
C VAL A 333 -13.20 -4.76 -16.14
N LYS A 334 -14.49 -5.10 -16.09
CA LYS A 334 -15.34 -5.14 -17.29
C LYS A 334 -15.60 -3.74 -17.86
N ARG A 335 -15.67 -2.71 -17.00
CA ARG A 335 -15.83 -1.31 -17.42
C ARG A 335 -14.52 -0.65 -17.78
N ARG A 336 -13.47 -0.92 -17.00
CA ARG A 336 -12.13 -0.40 -17.19
C ARG A 336 -11.16 -1.55 -17.50
N PRO A 337 -11.23 -2.13 -18.71
CA PRO A 337 -10.41 -3.28 -19.07
C PRO A 337 -8.91 -2.95 -19.22
N ASN A 338 -8.55 -1.67 -19.22
CA ASN A 338 -7.19 -1.17 -19.36
C ASN A 338 -6.61 -0.61 -18.04
N ASP A 339 -7.28 -0.89 -16.91
CA ASP A 339 -6.81 -0.47 -15.59
C ASP A 339 -5.99 -1.60 -14.95
N ALA A 340 -4.66 -1.52 -15.08
CA ALA A 340 -3.73 -2.55 -14.62
C ALA A 340 -3.88 -2.85 -13.12
N LEU A 341 -4.08 -1.79 -12.32
CA LEU A 341 -4.28 -1.90 -10.88
C LEU A 341 -5.52 -2.75 -10.57
N MET A 342 -6.65 -2.50 -11.23
CA MET A 342 -7.88 -3.26 -10.98
C MET A 342 -7.76 -4.73 -11.35
N TRP A 343 -6.96 -5.07 -12.36
CA TRP A 343 -6.63 -6.46 -12.67
C TRP A 343 -5.74 -7.11 -11.62
N GLY A 344 -4.75 -6.38 -11.08
CA GLY A 344 -3.92 -6.84 -9.96
C GLY A 344 -4.76 -7.15 -8.72
N LEU A 345 -5.65 -6.24 -8.33
CA LEU A 345 -6.54 -6.42 -7.17
C LEU A 345 -7.49 -7.60 -7.33
N ARG A 346 -8.01 -7.78 -8.55
CA ARG A 346 -8.80 -8.97 -8.88
C ARG A 346 -7.96 -10.26 -8.71
N GLY A 347 -6.69 -10.23 -9.11
CA GLY A 347 -5.74 -11.33 -8.91
C GLY A 347 -5.49 -11.63 -7.44
N ASP A 348 -5.32 -10.61 -6.60
CA ASP A 348 -5.16 -10.75 -5.15
C ASP A 348 -6.40 -11.41 -4.51
N ILE A 349 -7.60 -10.96 -4.88
CA ILE A 349 -8.86 -11.53 -4.37
C ILE A 349 -9.00 -12.98 -4.82
N LEU A 350 -8.65 -13.30 -6.06
CA LEU A 350 -8.70 -14.67 -6.59
C LEU A 350 -7.66 -15.59 -5.92
N ARG A 351 -6.47 -15.07 -5.62
CA ARG A 351 -5.46 -15.78 -4.83
C ARG A 351 -6.00 -16.10 -3.44
N ASP A 352 -6.62 -15.13 -2.78
CA ASP A 352 -7.23 -15.32 -1.46
C ASP A 352 -8.45 -16.26 -1.51
N LEU A 353 -9.11 -16.30 -2.66
CA LEU A 353 -10.13 -17.29 -2.99
C LEU A 353 -9.56 -18.67 -3.37
N GLU A 354 -8.24 -18.86 -3.35
CA GLU A 354 -7.53 -20.09 -3.75
C GLU A 354 -7.84 -20.53 -5.20
N ARG A 355 -8.26 -19.58 -6.03
CA ARG A 355 -8.55 -19.77 -7.46
C ARG A 355 -7.30 -19.42 -8.27
N PHE A 356 -6.24 -20.20 -8.05
CA PHE A 356 -4.88 -19.88 -8.50
C PHE A 356 -4.76 -19.68 -10.01
N ASP A 357 -5.38 -20.51 -10.83
CA ASP A 357 -5.33 -20.36 -12.29
C ASP A 357 -5.96 -19.04 -12.76
N GLU A 358 -7.05 -18.61 -12.12
CA GLU A 358 -7.73 -17.36 -12.46
C GLU A 358 -7.00 -16.14 -11.91
N ALA A 359 -6.34 -16.28 -10.76
CA ALA A 359 -5.48 -15.25 -10.18
C ALA A 359 -4.26 -14.99 -11.06
N ILE A 360 -3.58 -16.04 -11.52
CA ILE A 360 -2.46 -15.94 -12.48
C ILE A 360 -2.92 -15.23 -13.76
N ALA A 361 -4.07 -15.62 -14.32
CA ALA A 361 -4.61 -14.96 -15.51
C ALA A 361 -4.93 -13.47 -15.29
N ALA A 362 -5.36 -13.09 -14.08
CA ALA A 362 -5.60 -11.69 -13.74
C ALA A 362 -4.28 -10.91 -13.60
N TYR A 363 -3.25 -11.49 -12.99
CA TYR A 363 -1.91 -10.90 -12.92
C TYR A 363 -1.24 -10.80 -14.29
N ASP A 364 -1.39 -11.80 -15.15
CA ASP A 364 -0.94 -11.74 -16.55
C ASP A 364 -1.57 -10.54 -17.25
N ARG A 365 -2.88 -10.35 -17.08
CA ARG A 365 -3.57 -9.23 -17.70
C ARG A 365 -3.13 -7.87 -17.15
N ALA A 366 -2.81 -7.80 -15.86
CA ALA A 366 -2.24 -6.60 -15.26
C ALA A 366 -0.84 -6.30 -15.80
N LEU A 367 0.04 -7.32 -15.94
CA LEU A 367 1.39 -7.18 -16.49
C LEU A 367 1.40 -6.89 -17.99
N GLU A 368 0.38 -7.30 -18.74
CA GLU A 368 0.21 -6.85 -20.13
C GLU A 368 -0.04 -5.35 -20.24
N LEU A 369 -0.69 -4.76 -19.23
CA LEU A 369 -1.04 -3.33 -19.18
C LEU A 369 0.08 -2.50 -18.56
N ASP A 370 0.75 -3.03 -17.53
CA ASP A 370 1.94 -2.47 -16.91
C ASP A 370 3.04 -3.54 -16.77
N PRO A 371 3.91 -3.69 -17.79
CA PRO A 371 4.95 -4.71 -17.79
C PRO A 371 6.03 -4.52 -16.73
N ASP A 372 6.19 -3.31 -16.20
CA ASP A 372 7.25 -2.94 -15.27
C ASP A 372 6.84 -3.11 -13.80
N ASP A 373 5.59 -3.51 -13.54
CA ASP A 373 5.11 -3.83 -12.19
C ASP A 373 5.81 -5.08 -11.62
N ARG A 374 6.91 -4.82 -10.90
CA ARG A 374 7.73 -5.86 -10.26
C ARG A 374 6.96 -6.61 -9.18
N GLN A 375 6.00 -5.96 -8.54
CA GLN A 375 5.23 -6.58 -7.46
C GLN A 375 4.26 -7.60 -8.02
N ILE A 376 3.46 -7.24 -9.02
CA ILE A 376 2.53 -8.17 -9.65
C ILE A 376 3.30 -9.36 -10.25
N ARG A 377 4.48 -9.11 -10.83
CA ARG A 377 5.37 -10.18 -11.32
C ARG A 377 5.77 -11.13 -10.19
N GLN A 378 6.23 -10.60 -9.06
CA GLN A 378 6.59 -11.40 -7.90
C GLN A 378 5.38 -12.21 -7.37
N GLN A 379 4.24 -11.56 -7.19
CA GLN A 379 3.00 -12.19 -6.70
C GLN A 379 2.54 -13.34 -7.61
N ARG A 380 2.66 -13.16 -8.93
CA ARG A 380 2.37 -14.20 -9.92
C ARG A 380 3.33 -15.38 -9.81
N GLU A 381 4.64 -15.12 -9.73
CA GLU A 381 5.66 -16.17 -9.60
C GLU A 381 5.53 -16.96 -8.29
N ASP A 382 5.27 -16.27 -7.18
CA ASP A 382 5.03 -16.91 -5.88
C ASP A 382 3.80 -17.83 -5.94
N LEU A 383 2.75 -17.38 -6.63
CA LEU A 383 1.53 -18.16 -6.78
C LEU A 383 1.72 -19.39 -7.68
N GLU A 384 2.54 -19.29 -8.71
CA GLU A 384 2.93 -20.43 -9.53
C GLU A 384 3.67 -21.49 -8.71
N ARG A 385 4.59 -21.07 -7.84
CA ARG A 385 5.30 -22.00 -6.93
C ARG A 385 4.36 -22.65 -5.92
N GLU A 386 3.41 -21.90 -5.34
CA GLU A 386 2.40 -22.43 -4.41
C GLU A 386 1.51 -23.47 -5.12
N ARG A 387 1.06 -23.17 -6.35
CA ARG A 387 0.28 -24.08 -7.19
C ARG A 387 1.04 -25.37 -7.53
N GLU A 388 2.32 -25.29 -7.86
CA GLU A 388 3.16 -26.45 -8.18
C GLU A 388 3.44 -27.32 -6.96
N SER A 389 3.59 -26.70 -5.78
CA SER A 389 3.84 -27.41 -4.52
C SER A 389 2.58 -28.14 -4.04
N GLY A 390 1.41 -27.51 -4.14
CA GLY A 390 0.11 -28.12 -3.77
C GLY A 390 -0.40 -29.21 -4.73
N MET A 391 0.20 -29.38 -5.92
CA MET A 391 -0.09 -30.50 -6.81
C MET A 391 0.75 -31.75 -6.52
N GLN A 392 1.77 -31.65 -5.65
CA GLN A 392 2.66 -32.76 -5.30
C GLN A 392 2.28 -33.48 -3.99
N GLU A 393 1.34 -32.92 -3.23
CA GLU A 393 0.70 -33.55 -2.06
C GLU A 393 -0.61 -34.25 -2.46
#